data_AF-A0A7J4MV45-F1
#
_entry.id   AF-A0A7J4MV45-F1
#
_cell.length_a   1.000
_cell.length_b   1.000
_cell.length_c   1.000
_cell.angle_alpha   90.00
_cell.angle_beta   90.00
_cell.angle_gamma   90.00
#
_symmetry.space_group_name_H-M   'P 1'
#
loop_
_entity.id
_entity.type
_entity.pdbx_description
1 polymer ?
#
loop_
_entity_poly.entity_id
_entity_poly.type
_entity_poly.pdbx_seq_one_letter_code
_entity_poly.pdbx_strand_id
1 'polypeptide(L)'
;MEMFDGLKIYGSGSYLEGVTDRDSLFICAVATTETSRIPGITGAGASPELTEYTPAADVELIVHDAPRCLPEIPQTIVEGEAAPTPAVITKAALELAEVPFMVADAGASVKPDVPYININSEPGGDIRTGRAVTEPQRIYER
;
A
#
# COMPACT_ATOMS: atom_id res chain seq x y z
N MET A 1 -17.85 9.25 26.63
CA MET A 1 -17.32 9.48 25.27
C MET A 1 -17.68 8.26 24.45
N GLU A 2 -18.90 8.23 23.89
CA GLU A 2 -19.23 7.27 22.84
C GLU A 2 -18.54 7.76 21.58
N MET A 3 -17.24 7.48 21.49
CA MET A 3 -16.43 7.88 20.35
C MET A 3 -16.60 6.79 19.29
N PHE A 4 -17.46 7.09 18.31
CA PHE A 4 -17.68 6.34 17.08
C PHE A 4 -18.51 5.05 17.22
N ASP A 5 -19.78 5.13 16.83
CA ASP A 5 -20.60 3.94 16.58
C ASP A 5 -19.95 3.08 15.48
N GLY A 6 -19.77 1.78 15.74
CA GLY A 6 -19.08 0.86 14.84
C GLY A 6 -17.55 0.74 15.01
N LEU A 7 -16.89 1.53 15.85
CA LEU A 7 -15.45 1.36 16.12
C LEU A 7 -15.19 0.27 17.16
N LYS A 8 -14.52 -0.81 16.75
CA LYS A 8 -14.12 -1.89 17.66
C LYS A 8 -12.66 -1.75 18.08
N ILE A 9 -12.42 -1.58 19.37
CA ILE A 9 -11.08 -1.44 19.95
C ILE A 9 -10.67 -2.77 20.61
N TYR A 10 -9.46 -3.23 20.32
CA TYR A 10 -8.82 -4.34 21.01
C TYR A 10 -7.62 -3.79 21.81
N GLY A 11 -7.53 -4.12 23.11
CA GLY A 11 -6.49 -3.57 24.00
C GLY A 11 -6.94 -2.26 24.69
N SER A 12 -5.97 -1.38 24.99
CA SER A 12 -6.27 -0.10 25.67
C SER A 12 -6.80 0.95 24.69
N GLY A 13 -7.95 1.55 25.01
CA GLY A 13 -8.49 2.69 24.26
C GLY A 13 -7.76 4.01 24.50
N SER A 14 -6.85 4.08 25.49
CA SER A 14 -6.11 5.30 25.85
C SER A 14 -5.22 5.83 24.72
N TYR A 15 -4.87 5.00 23.74
CA TYR A 15 -4.15 5.45 22.54
C TYR A 15 -4.97 6.45 21.72
N LEU A 16 -6.30 6.30 21.68
CA LEU A 16 -7.17 7.19 20.90
C LEU A 16 -7.07 8.64 21.40
N GLU A 17 -6.98 8.85 22.71
CA GLU A 17 -6.78 10.18 23.30
C GLU A 17 -5.52 10.88 22.77
N GLY A 18 -4.50 10.11 22.38
CA GLY A 18 -3.25 10.63 21.82
C GLY A 18 -3.34 11.04 20.34
N VAL A 19 -4.32 10.50 19.59
CA VAL A 19 -4.45 10.69 18.13
C VAL A 19 -5.73 11.42 17.72
N THR A 20 -6.72 11.56 18.60
CA THR A 20 -7.92 12.37 18.36
C THR A 20 -7.56 13.85 18.18
N ASP A 21 -8.17 14.48 17.19
CA ASP A 21 -8.01 15.91 16.86
C ASP A 21 -6.54 16.35 16.66
N ARG A 22 -5.73 15.47 16.06
CA ARG A 22 -4.33 15.75 15.70
C ARG A 22 -4.15 15.91 14.20
N ASP A 23 -3.34 16.89 13.81
CA ASP A 23 -2.81 16.98 12.45
C ASP A 23 -2.08 15.68 12.09
N SER A 24 -2.45 15.11 10.96
CA SER A 24 -1.98 13.79 10.52
C SER A 24 -1.39 13.87 9.12
N LEU A 25 -0.44 12.99 8.83
CA LEU A 25 0.10 12.77 7.49
C LEU A 25 -0.02 11.28 7.20
N PHE A 26 -0.65 10.93 6.09
CA PHE A 26 -0.68 9.55 5.62
C PHE A 26 0.49 9.30 4.67
N ILE A 27 1.33 8.32 5.01
CA ILE A 27 2.44 7.88 4.16
C ILE A 27 2.16 6.46 3.70
N CYS A 28 2.10 6.25 2.38
CA CYS A 28 2.04 4.91 1.79
C CYS A 28 3.43 4.49 1.35
N ALA A 29 4.02 3.51 2.06
CA ALA A 29 5.25 2.86 1.63
C ALA A 29 4.93 1.76 0.61
N VAL A 30 5.48 1.85 -0.60
CA VAL A 30 5.26 0.89 -1.68
C VAL A 30 6.52 0.08 -1.96
N ALA A 31 6.35 -1.22 -2.13
CA ALA A 31 7.42 -2.15 -2.50
C ALA A 31 6.84 -3.39 -3.19
N THR A 32 7.70 -4.11 -3.90
CA THR A 32 7.38 -5.39 -4.53
C THR A 32 8.35 -6.47 -4.07
N THR A 33 7.93 -7.73 -4.16
CA THR A 33 8.80 -8.88 -3.85
C THR A 33 8.64 -9.96 -4.90
N GLU A 34 9.74 -10.61 -5.30
CA GLU A 34 9.68 -11.77 -6.22
C GLU A 34 8.84 -12.93 -5.65
N THR A 35 8.67 -13.00 -4.33
CA THR A 35 7.78 -13.98 -3.70
C THR A 35 6.32 -13.82 -4.15
N SER A 36 5.86 -12.61 -4.51
CA SER A 36 4.50 -12.39 -5.01
C SER A 36 4.26 -13.02 -6.39
N ARG A 37 5.33 -13.29 -7.15
CA ARG A 37 5.26 -13.94 -8.46
C ARG A 37 4.98 -15.45 -8.36
N ILE A 38 5.07 -16.04 -7.17
CA ILE A 38 4.82 -17.46 -6.97
C ILE A 38 3.31 -17.70 -7.09
N PRO A 39 2.84 -18.55 -8.04
CA PRO A 39 1.42 -18.80 -8.22
C PRO A 39 0.75 -19.30 -6.94
N GLY A 40 -0.39 -18.69 -6.59
CA GLY A 40 -1.19 -19.06 -5.42
C GLY A 40 -0.73 -18.46 -4.08
N ILE A 41 0.32 -17.64 -4.05
CA ILE A 41 0.77 -16.97 -2.81
C ILE A 41 -0.03 -15.70 -2.50
N THR A 42 -0.49 -14.97 -3.51
CA THR A 42 -1.24 -13.73 -3.33
C THR A 42 -2.40 -13.65 -4.31
N GLY A 43 -3.50 -13.01 -3.88
CA GLY A 43 -4.62 -12.61 -4.75
C GLY A 43 -4.53 -11.16 -5.22
N ALA A 44 -3.48 -10.42 -4.83
CA ALA A 44 -3.31 -9.01 -5.16
C ALA A 44 -2.86 -8.84 -6.61
N GLY A 45 -3.76 -8.37 -7.47
CA GLY A 45 -3.57 -8.38 -8.93
C GLY A 45 -4.07 -9.70 -9.53
N ALA A 46 -4.82 -9.61 -10.61
CA ALA A 46 -5.52 -10.75 -11.22
C ALA A 46 -4.59 -11.84 -11.80
N SER A 47 -3.29 -11.56 -11.91
CA SER A 47 -2.26 -12.52 -12.32
C SER A 47 -0.92 -12.22 -11.64
N PRO A 48 0.02 -13.18 -11.57
CA PRO A 48 1.36 -12.96 -11.01
C PRO A 48 2.10 -11.77 -11.64
N GLU A 49 1.89 -11.51 -12.93
CA GLU A 49 2.49 -10.38 -13.65
C GLU A 49 1.87 -9.04 -13.24
N LEU A 50 0.59 -9.03 -12.88
CA LEU A 50 -0.11 -7.83 -12.42
C LEU A 50 0.22 -7.48 -10.97
N THR A 51 0.70 -8.44 -10.16
CA THR A 51 1.10 -8.19 -8.77
C THR A 51 2.17 -7.10 -8.64
N GLU A 52 3.03 -6.94 -9.65
CA GLU A 52 4.10 -5.96 -9.69
C GLU A 52 3.61 -4.51 -9.86
N TYR A 53 2.46 -4.37 -10.51
CA TYR A 53 1.86 -3.07 -10.80
C TYR A 53 0.97 -2.60 -9.66
N THR A 54 0.43 -3.53 -8.85
CA THR A 54 -0.53 -3.22 -7.78
C THR A 54 -0.04 -2.11 -6.84
N PRO A 55 1.21 -2.11 -6.31
CA PRO A 55 1.65 -1.04 -5.42
C PRO A 55 1.68 0.34 -6.08
N ALA A 56 2.07 0.41 -7.35
CA ALA A 56 2.10 1.66 -8.10
C ALA A 56 0.68 2.13 -8.44
N ALA A 57 -0.16 1.21 -8.90
CA ALA A 57 -1.53 1.48 -9.27
C ALA A 57 -2.40 1.92 -8.08
N ASP A 58 -2.17 1.39 -6.88
CA ASP A 58 -2.87 1.79 -5.66
C ASP A 58 -2.61 3.26 -5.31
N VAL A 59 -1.35 3.71 -5.35
CA VAL A 59 -1.01 5.10 -5.04
C VAL A 59 -1.37 6.06 -6.17
N GLU A 60 -1.31 5.61 -7.42
CA GLU A 60 -1.82 6.37 -8.56
C GLU A 60 -3.33 6.56 -8.48
N LEU A 61 -4.10 5.55 -8.07
CA LEU A 61 -5.53 5.67 -7.85
C LEU A 61 -5.86 6.71 -6.78
N ILE A 62 -5.11 6.71 -5.67
CA ILE A 62 -5.31 7.69 -4.59
C ILE A 62 -5.08 9.12 -5.12
N VAL A 63 -4.02 9.34 -5.89
CA VAL A 63 -3.59 10.67 -6.35
C VAL A 63 -4.33 11.17 -7.60
N HIS A 64 -4.59 10.30 -8.57
CA HIS A 64 -5.05 10.65 -9.92
C HIS A 64 -6.47 10.16 -10.25
N ASP A 65 -7.19 9.59 -9.28
CA ASP A 65 -8.52 8.96 -9.46
C ASP A 65 -8.53 7.69 -10.32
N ALA A 66 -7.40 7.34 -10.92
CA ALA A 66 -7.24 6.16 -11.76
C ALA A 66 -5.76 5.73 -11.80
N PRO A 67 -5.47 4.42 -11.95
CA PRO A 67 -4.13 3.96 -12.25
C PRO A 67 -3.72 4.41 -13.64
N ARG A 68 -2.43 4.73 -13.79
CA ARG A 68 -1.79 5.16 -15.03
C ARG A 68 -0.76 4.16 -15.53
N CYS A 69 -0.18 3.37 -14.63
CA CYS A 69 0.74 2.28 -14.97
C CYS A 69 0.02 1.07 -15.61
N LEU A 70 -1.31 0.99 -15.50
CA LEU A 70 -2.16 -0.02 -16.12
C LEU A 70 -3.35 0.63 -16.86
N PRO A 71 -3.84 0.02 -17.95
CA PRO A 71 -5.05 0.51 -18.64
C PRO A 71 -6.34 0.32 -17.83
N GLU A 72 -6.36 -0.56 -16.82
CA GLU A 72 -7.53 -0.85 -15.98
C GLU A 72 -7.15 -0.90 -14.49
N ILE A 73 -8.15 -0.67 -13.61
CA ILE A 73 -7.96 -0.66 -12.15
C ILE A 73 -7.57 -2.07 -11.67
N PRO A 74 -6.52 -2.22 -10.84
CA PRO A 74 -6.17 -3.51 -10.25
C PRO A 74 -7.37 -4.10 -9.50
N GLN A 75 -7.72 -5.32 -9.85
CA GLN A 75 -8.72 -6.11 -9.14
C GLN A 75 -8.00 -7.18 -8.32
N THR A 76 -8.43 -7.34 -7.06
CA THR A 76 -8.01 -8.46 -6.22
C THR A 76 -9.01 -9.58 -6.44
N ILE A 77 -8.55 -10.77 -6.83
CA ILE A 77 -9.43 -11.94 -6.97
C ILE A 77 -9.46 -12.66 -5.62
N VAL A 78 -10.61 -12.64 -4.96
CA VAL A 78 -10.87 -13.42 -3.74
C VAL A 78 -11.96 -14.44 -4.08
N GLU A 79 -11.61 -15.73 -4.06
CA GLU A 79 -12.56 -16.84 -4.26
C GLU A 79 -13.41 -16.78 -5.55
N GLY A 80 -12.92 -16.11 -6.60
CA GLY A 80 -13.61 -15.97 -7.89
C GLY A 80 -14.41 -14.67 -8.06
N GLU A 81 -14.46 -13.82 -7.04
CA GLU A 81 -15.03 -12.46 -7.11
C GLU A 81 -13.93 -11.41 -7.16
N ALA A 82 -14.08 -10.43 -8.05
CA ALA A 82 -13.19 -9.29 -8.17
C ALA A 82 -13.60 -8.21 -7.17
N ALA A 83 -12.80 -8.04 -6.11
CA ALA A 83 -12.95 -6.92 -5.18
C ALA A 83 -12.09 -5.73 -5.65
N PRO A 84 -12.62 -4.49 -5.59
CA PRO A 84 -11.81 -3.30 -5.83
C PRO A 84 -10.71 -3.20 -4.78
N THR A 85 -9.58 -2.60 -5.16
CA THR A 85 -8.45 -2.39 -4.24
C THR A 85 -8.89 -1.60 -2.99
N PRO A 86 -8.35 -1.94 -1.79
CA PRO A 86 -8.56 -1.14 -0.58
C PRO A 86 -8.11 0.32 -0.73
N ALA A 87 -7.28 0.65 -1.73
CA ALA A 87 -6.89 2.02 -2.04
C ALA A 87 -8.10 2.94 -2.32
N VAL A 88 -9.25 2.40 -2.76
CA VAL A 88 -10.51 3.17 -2.88
C VAL A 88 -10.98 3.69 -1.52
N ILE A 89 -10.91 2.86 -0.48
CA ILE A 89 -11.30 3.24 0.89
C ILE A 89 -10.30 4.27 1.42
N THR A 90 -9.00 4.05 1.20
CA THR A 90 -7.95 5.00 1.59
C THR A 90 -8.19 6.37 0.97
N LYS A 91 -8.42 6.44 -0.35
CA LYS A 91 -8.73 7.68 -1.06
C LYS A 91 -9.94 8.40 -0.44
N ALA A 92 -11.06 7.70 -0.28
CA ALA A 92 -12.27 8.28 0.28
C ALA A 92 -12.04 8.82 1.71
N ALA A 93 -11.29 8.08 2.55
CA ALA A 93 -10.97 8.53 3.89
C ALA A 93 -10.07 9.77 3.91
N LEU A 94 -9.04 9.82 3.06
CA LEU A 94 -8.12 10.95 2.97
C LEU A 94 -8.81 12.21 2.45
N GLU A 95 -9.69 12.08 1.46
CA GLU A 95 -10.45 13.21 0.91
C GLU A 95 -11.49 13.74 1.91
N LEU A 96 -12.24 12.85 2.57
CA LEU A 96 -13.27 13.26 3.55
C LEU A 96 -12.67 13.91 4.80
N ALA A 97 -11.49 13.47 5.22
CA ALA A 97 -10.81 13.99 6.40
C ALA A 97 -9.74 15.05 6.08
N GLU A 98 -9.58 15.42 4.80
CA GLU A 98 -8.58 16.39 4.32
C GLU A 98 -7.14 16.07 4.78
N VAL A 99 -6.80 14.77 4.86
CA VAL A 99 -5.50 14.32 5.35
C VAL A 99 -4.45 14.38 4.24
N PRO A 100 -3.33 15.09 4.45
CA PRO A 100 -2.19 15.08 3.53
C PRO A 100 -1.71 13.65 3.22
N PHE A 101 -1.39 13.41 1.94
CA PHE A 101 -0.93 12.12 1.43
C PHE A 101 0.49 12.22 0.86
N MET A 102 1.31 11.21 1.14
CA MET A 102 2.66 11.09 0.61
C MET A 102 2.99 9.64 0.26
N VAL A 103 3.74 9.46 -0.82
CA VAL A 103 4.22 8.15 -1.27
C VAL A 103 5.69 7.99 -0.93
N ALA A 104 6.06 6.82 -0.44
CA ALA A 104 7.45 6.43 -0.22
C ALA A 104 7.77 5.14 -1.00
N ASP A 105 8.64 5.21 -1.99
CA ASP A 105 9.12 4.04 -2.72
C ASP A 105 10.24 3.36 -1.94
N ALA A 106 9.96 2.17 -1.43
CA ALA A 106 10.88 1.32 -0.68
C ALA A 106 11.38 0.11 -1.49
N GLY A 107 11.06 0.03 -2.79
CA GLY A 107 11.47 -1.06 -3.65
C GLY A 107 10.36 -1.56 -4.58
N ALA A 108 9.56 -0.66 -5.16
CA ALA A 108 8.57 -1.05 -6.16
C ALA A 108 9.26 -1.36 -7.50
N SER A 109 8.94 -2.48 -8.13
CA SER A 109 9.51 -2.84 -9.44
C SER A 109 8.98 -1.92 -10.54
N VAL A 110 7.69 -1.62 -10.50
CA VAL A 110 7.04 -0.56 -11.28
C VAL A 110 7.03 0.72 -10.46
N LYS A 111 7.58 1.80 -11.01
CA LYS A 111 7.58 3.11 -10.33
C LYS A 111 6.26 3.82 -10.56
N PRO A 112 5.62 4.36 -9.52
CA PRO A 112 4.34 5.04 -9.68
C PRO A 112 4.52 6.37 -10.40
N ASP A 113 3.56 6.74 -11.24
CA ASP A 113 3.48 8.05 -11.91
C ASP A 113 2.95 9.14 -10.96
N VAL A 114 3.54 9.26 -9.77
CA VAL A 114 3.19 10.27 -8.75
C VAL A 114 4.48 10.79 -8.10
N PRO A 115 4.48 11.96 -7.45
CA PRO A 115 5.60 12.36 -6.62
C PRO A 115 5.79 11.39 -5.43
N TYR A 116 7.00 10.88 -5.24
CA TYR A 116 7.34 9.99 -4.13
C TYR A 116 8.72 10.29 -3.53
N ILE A 117 8.90 9.92 -2.26
CA ILE A 117 10.21 9.85 -1.61
C ILE A 117 10.85 8.52 -1.97
N ASN A 118 12.07 8.55 -2.51
CA ASN A 118 12.83 7.32 -2.79
C ASN A 118 13.64 6.90 -1.56
N ILE A 119 13.18 5.86 -0.88
CA ILE A 119 13.89 5.21 0.23
C ILE A 119 14.83 4.15 -0.34
N ASN A 120 14.32 3.27 -1.19
CA ASN A 120 15.05 2.21 -1.86
C ASN A 120 14.47 1.92 -3.24
N SER A 121 15.34 1.61 -4.21
CA SER A 121 14.93 1.36 -5.59
C SER A 121 14.91 -0.13 -5.97
N GLU A 122 15.52 -1.00 -5.15
CA GLU A 122 15.60 -2.44 -5.43
C GLU A 122 14.38 -3.20 -4.87
N PRO A 123 13.67 -3.98 -5.70
CA PRO A 123 12.63 -4.90 -5.22
C PRO A 123 13.15 -5.96 -4.27
N GLY A 124 12.26 -6.46 -3.41
CA GLY A 124 12.57 -7.62 -2.57
C GLY A 124 12.74 -8.88 -3.41
N GLY A 125 13.73 -9.70 -3.09
CA GLY A 125 13.93 -11.02 -3.69
C GLY A 125 12.99 -12.08 -3.14
N ASP A 126 13.10 -13.30 -3.66
CA ASP A 126 12.35 -14.45 -3.18
C ASP A 126 12.83 -14.88 -1.77
N ILE A 127 11.91 -14.86 -0.79
CA ILE A 127 12.19 -15.25 0.61
C ILE A 127 12.79 -16.66 0.74
N ARG A 128 12.51 -17.59 -0.19
CA ARG A 128 13.03 -18.96 -0.19
C ARG A 128 14.56 -19.02 -0.36
N THR A 129 15.15 -17.97 -0.91
CA THR A 129 16.62 -17.86 -1.09
C THR A 129 17.35 -17.43 0.18
N GLY A 130 16.61 -16.96 1.20
CA GLY A 130 17.18 -16.32 2.39
C GLY A 130 17.76 -14.93 2.13
N ARG A 131 17.54 -14.34 0.94
CA ARG A 131 18.02 -13.02 0.53
C ARG A 131 16.88 -12.14 0.03
N ALA A 132 15.89 -11.92 0.89
CA ALA A 132 14.68 -11.18 0.54
C ALA A 132 14.91 -9.67 0.37
N VAL A 133 15.83 -9.07 1.12
CA VAL A 133 16.09 -7.62 1.09
C VAL A 133 17.60 -7.39 1.07
N THR A 134 18.09 -6.64 0.09
CA THR A 134 19.48 -6.18 0.03
C THR A 134 19.69 -5.07 1.04
N GLU A 135 20.75 -5.16 1.85
CA GLU A 135 21.15 -4.12 2.83
C GLU A 135 19.99 -3.57 3.71
N PRO A 136 19.21 -4.41 4.41
CA PRO A 136 18.02 -3.96 5.15
C PRO A 136 18.32 -2.90 6.23
N GLN A 137 19.49 -2.96 6.85
CA GLN A 137 19.94 -1.96 7.84
C GLN A 137 20.03 -0.56 7.23
N ARG A 138 20.57 -0.46 6.01
CA ARG A 138 20.70 0.80 5.29
C ARG A 138 19.34 1.39 4.94
N ILE A 139 18.37 0.55 4.60
CA ILE A 139 16.99 0.98 4.30
C ILE A 139 16.31 1.50 5.57
N TYR A 140 16.51 0.82 6.70
CA TYR A 140 15.94 1.21 8.00
C TYR A 140 16.46 2.57 8.51
N GLU A 141 17.72 2.89 8.23
CA GLU A 141 18.37 4.12 8.70
C GLU A 141 18.03 5.38 7.86
N ARG A 142 17.25 5.24 6.78
CA ARG A 142 16.80 6.33 5.91
C ARG A 142 15.45 6.88 6.32
#